data_AF-F8N0E8-F1
#
_entry.id   AF-F8N0E8-F1
#
_cell.length_a   1.000
_cell.length_b   1.000
_cell.length_c   1.000
_cell.angle_alpha   90.00
_cell.angle_beta   90.00
_cell.angle_gamma   90.00
#
_symmetry.space_group_name_H-M   'P 1'
#
loop_
_entity.id
_entity.type
_entity.pdbx_description
1 polymer ?
#
loop_
_entity_poly.entity_id
_entity_poly.type
_entity_poly.pdbx_seq_one_letter_code
_entity_poly.pdbx_strand_id
1 'polypeptide(L)'
;SPTFASKLRQLALPLAPLVQLTSGTVHPEFPQTLLSFWLLTDDQLDRLASFYHQRTPCQWTAHYPCPVSWPAGMGIEEKRRRIGRFIGLRGCESPLPTG
;
A
#
# COMPACT_ATOMS: atom_id res chain seq x y z
N SER A 1 -0.28 6.40 29.24
CA SER A 1 1.16 6.34 28.89
C SER A 1 1.45 7.33 27.76
N PRO A 2 2.42 8.24 27.90
CA PRO A 2 2.82 9.18 26.84
C PRO A 2 3.19 8.49 25.52
N THR A 3 3.87 7.34 25.58
CA THR A 3 4.24 6.54 24.41
C THR A 3 3.02 6.05 23.64
N PHE A 4 1.99 5.59 24.35
CA PHE A 4 0.73 5.15 23.72
C PHE A 4 0.03 6.31 23.00
N ALA A 5 -0.07 7.48 23.64
CA ALA A 5 -0.67 8.66 23.02
C ALA A 5 0.11 9.15 21.79
N SER A 6 1.44 9.09 21.81
CA SER A 6 2.27 9.39 20.64
C SER A 6 2.04 8.39 19.50
N LYS A 7 1.91 7.10 19.82
CA LYS A 7 1.62 6.08 18.80
C LYS A 7 0.24 6.25 18.17
N LEU A 8 -0.78 6.57 18.97
CA LEU A 8 -2.12 6.89 18.46
C LEU A 8 -2.09 8.09 17.50
N ARG A 9 -1.37 9.15 17.85
CA ARG A 9 -1.19 10.32 16.96
C ARG A 9 -0.51 9.94 15.65
N GLN A 10 0.51 9.09 15.68
CA GLN A 10 1.16 8.58 14.48
C GLN A 10 0.20 7.75 13.62
N LEU A 11 -0.59 6.87 14.24
CA LEU A 11 -1.56 6.01 13.56
C LEU A 11 -2.73 6.82 12.95
N ALA A 12 -3.04 7.98 13.51
CA ALA A 12 -4.05 8.91 12.99
C ALA A 12 -3.55 9.81 11.85
N LEU A 13 -2.27 9.73 11.45
CA LEU A 13 -1.75 10.54 10.34
C LEU A 13 -2.53 10.24 9.04
N PRO A 14 -3.04 11.27 8.34
CA PRO A 14 -3.77 11.09 7.10
C PRO A 14 -2.84 10.67 5.97
N LEU A 15 -3.35 9.85 5.06
CA LEU A 15 -2.67 9.44 3.84
C LEU A 15 -3.28 10.17 2.63
N ALA A 16 -2.41 10.69 1.76
CA ALA A 16 -2.85 11.28 0.51
C ALA A 16 -3.36 10.17 -0.44
N PRO A 17 -4.51 10.37 -1.11
CA PRO A 17 -5.05 9.38 -2.03
C PRO A 17 -4.19 9.26 -3.29
N LEU A 18 -4.09 8.04 -3.82
CA LEU A 18 -3.54 7.77 -5.15
C LEU A 18 -4.68 7.56 -6.14
N VAL A 19 -4.55 8.11 -7.35
CA VAL A 19 -5.52 7.91 -8.44
C VAL A 19 -5.07 6.83 -9.41
N GLN A 20 -6.01 6.11 -10.01
CA GLN A 20 -5.73 5.19 -11.10
C GLN A 20 -5.44 5.97 -12.39
N LEU A 21 -4.43 5.55 -13.14
CA LEU A 21 -3.97 6.28 -14.33
C LEU A 21 -4.99 6.31 -15.48
N THR A 22 -5.87 5.32 -15.56
CA THR A 22 -6.84 5.20 -16.66
C THR A 22 -8.15 5.95 -16.40
N SER A 23 -8.61 5.97 -15.14
CA SER A 23 -9.92 6.51 -14.76
C SER A 23 -9.82 7.82 -13.97
N GLY A 24 -8.65 8.13 -13.39
CA GLY A 24 -8.48 9.26 -12.47
C GLY A 24 -9.19 9.07 -11.12
N THR A 25 -9.75 7.89 -10.84
CA THR A 25 -10.49 7.63 -9.60
C THR A 25 -9.61 6.99 -8.53
N VAL A 26 -10.03 7.12 -7.28
CA VAL A 26 -9.39 6.48 -6.11
C VAL A 26 -10.15 5.20 -5.78
N HIS A 27 -9.43 4.14 -5.44
CA HIS A 27 -10.07 2.90 -4.98
C HIS A 27 -10.87 3.17 -3.69
N PRO A 28 -12.12 2.68 -3.55
CA PRO A 28 -12.95 2.94 -2.38
C PRO A 28 -12.35 2.42 -1.06
N GLU A 29 -11.53 1.38 -1.13
CA GLU A 29 -10.81 0.82 0.04
C GLU A 29 -9.41 1.42 0.23
N PHE A 30 -9.07 2.53 -0.45
CA PHE A 30 -7.78 3.20 -0.23
C PHE A 30 -7.69 3.70 1.22
N PRO A 31 -6.62 3.39 1.97
CA PRO A 31 -6.53 3.73 3.37
C PRO A 31 -6.41 5.25 3.55
N GLN A 32 -7.28 5.83 4.39
CA GLN A 32 -7.27 7.27 4.66
C GLN A 32 -6.30 7.68 5.77
N THR A 33 -5.90 6.73 6.62
CA THR A 33 -4.96 6.95 7.72
C THR A 33 -3.93 5.83 7.79
N LEU A 34 -2.83 6.06 8.51
CA LEU A 34 -1.84 5.02 8.76
C LEU A 34 -2.45 3.81 9.49
N LEU A 35 -3.38 4.02 10.43
CA LEU A 35 -4.12 2.94 11.08
C LEU A 35 -4.91 2.11 10.07
N SER A 36 -5.69 2.76 9.21
CA SER A 36 -6.49 2.09 8.20
C SER A 36 -5.62 1.25 7.26
N PHE A 37 -4.42 1.73 6.91
CA PHE A 37 -3.44 0.96 6.13
C PHE A 37 -3.02 -0.33 6.84
N TRP A 38 -2.70 -0.27 8.14
CA TRP A 38 -2.31 -1.46 8.90
C TRP A 38 -3.44 -2.47 9.08
N LEU A 39 -4.70 -2.03 8.98
CA LEU A 39 -5.89 -2.85 9.10
C LEU A 39 -6.38 -3.46 7.76
N LEU A 40 -5.72 -3.16 6.64
CA LEU A 40 -6.07 -3.76 5.34
C LEU A 40 -5.94 -5.29 5.41
N THR A 41 -6.98 -5.97 4.94
CA THR A 41 -7.01 -7.43 4.83
C THR A 41 -6.20 -7.92 3.62
N ASP A 42 -5.91 -9.22 3.59
CA ASP A 42 -5.23 -9.85 2.46
C ASP A 42 -5.97 -9.61 1.12
N ASP A 43 -7.29 -9.76 1.12
CA ASP A 43 -8.15 -9.51 -0.05
C ASP A 43 -8.14 -8.04 -0.48
N GLN A 44 -8.15 -7.11 0.48
CA GLN A 44 -8.14 -5.67 0.17
C GLN A 44 -6.82 -5.25 -0.45
N LEU A 45 -5.69 -5.79 0.02
CA LEU A 45 -4.37 -5.56 -0.59
C LEU A 45 -4.34 -6.07 -2.04
N ASP A 46 -4.90 -7.26 -2.27
CA ASP A 46 -5.03 -7.86 -3.59
C ASP A 46 -5.91 -7.03 -4.55
N ARG A 47 -7.03 -6.48 -4.06
CA ARG A 47 -7.90 -5.59 -4.83
C ARG A 47 -7.23 -4.27 -5.17
N LEU A 48 -6.52 -3.66 -4.22
CA LEU A 48 -5.73 -2.45 -4.44
C LEU A 48 -4.67 -2.69 -5.53
N ALA A 49 -3.92 -3.79 -5.43
CA ALA A 49 -2.89 -4.15 -6.41
C ALA A 49 -3.48 -4.37 -7.81
N SER A 50 -4.63 -5.02 -7.93
CA SER A 50 -5.34 -5.17 -9.21
C SER A 50 -5.80 -3.84 -9.78
N PHE A 51 -6.46 -3.01 -8.97
CA PHE A 51 -7.01 -1.72 -9.39
C PHE A 51 -5.93 -0.78 -9.95
N TYR A 52 -4.76 -0.75 -9.31
CA TYR A 52 -3.62 0.07 -9.74
C TYR A 52 -2.68 -0.64 -10.73
N HIS A 53 -3.12 -1.67 -11.43
CA HIS A 53 -2.34 -2.39 -12.46
C HIS A 53 -1.02 -3.03 -11.95
N GLN A 54 -0.90 -3.29 -10.65
CA GLN A 54 0.29 -3.90 -10.05
C GLN A 54 0.18 -5.43 -9.98
N ARG A 55 -1.04 -5.97 -9.83
CA ARG A 55 -1.26 -7.43 -9.78
C ARG A 55 -1.22 -8.10 -11.14
N THR A 56 -1.84 -7.47 -12.13
CA THR A 56 -1.84 -7.93 -13.53
C THR A 56 -1.17 -6.84 -14.36
N PRO A 57 0.17 -6.86 -14.47
CA PRO A 57 0.90 -5.80 -15.13
C PRO A 57 0.45 -5.57 -16.57
N CYS A 58 0.43 -4.31 -16.99
CA CYS A 58 0.09 -3.88 -18.34
C CYS A 58 0.89 -2.62 -18.71
N GLN A 59 0.55 -1.99 -19.83
CA GLN A 59 1.22 -0.77 -20.29
C GLN A 59 1.24 0.36 -19.25
N TRP A 60 0.26 0.42 -18.34
CA TRP A 60 0.16 1.47 -17.32
C TRP A 60 1.01 1.23 -16.07
N THR A 61 1.46 0.00 -15.81
CA THR A 61 2.13 -0.36 -14.55
C THR A 61 3.37 0.48 -14.31
N ALA A 62 4.19 0.68 -15.33
CA ALA A 62 5.45 1.42 -15.24
C ALA A 62 5.27 2.95 -15.15
N HIS A 63 4.05 3.45 -15.33
CA HIS A 63 3.77 4.89 -15.23
C HIS A 63 3.43 5.34 -13.79
N TYR A 64 3.25 4.40 -12.86
CA TYR A 64 3.14 4.76 -11.44
C TYR A 64 4.51 5.12 -10.85
N PRO A 65 4.58 5.98 -9.82
CA PRO A 65 5.87 6.44 -9.27
C PRO A 65 6.75 5.33 -8.72
N CYS A 66 6.14 4.33 -8.08
CA CYS A 66 6.84 3.25 -7.37
C CYS A 66 6.24 1.88 -7.74
N PRO A 67 6.38 1.39 -8.99
CA PRO A 67 5.76 0.14 -9.40
C PRO A 67 6.28 -1.04 -8.57
N VAL A 68 5.40 -2.01 -8.29
CA VAL A 68 5.71 -3.20 -7.50
C VAL A 68 5.29 -4.46 -8.25
N SER A 69 6.04 -5.55 -8.10
CA SER A 69 5.62 -6.86 -8.60
C SER A 69 4.61 -7.51 -7.63
N TRP A 70 3.84 -8.47 -8.13
CA TRP A 70 2.83 -9.18 -7.32
C TRP A 70 2.82 -10.69 -7.60
N PRO A 71 3.90 -11.43 -7.22
CA PRO A 71 3.96 -12.87 -7.42
C PRO A 71 2.89 -13.62 -6.62
N ALA A 72 2.50 -14.81 -7.08
CA ALA A 72 1.62 -15.68 -6.33
C ALA A 72 2.29 -16.19 -5.03
N GLY A 73 1.47 -16.54 -4.03
CA GLY A 73 1.95 -17.14 -2.77
C GLY A 73 2.51 -16.16 -1.72
N MET A 74 2.37 -14.85 -1.92
CA MET A 74 2.76 -13.86 -0.91
C MET A 74 1.84 -13.92 0.32
N GLY A 75 2.44 -13.88 1.52
CA GLY A 75 1.70 -13.63 2.76
C GLY A 75 1.31 -12.15 2.92
N ILE A 76 0.36 -11.90 3.82
CA ILE A 76 -0.23 -10.57 4.07
C ILE A 76 0.81 -9.49 4.37
N GLU A 77 1.86 -9.79 5.13
CA GLU A 77 2.90 -8.81 5.48
C GLU A 77 3.73 -8.37 4.26
N GLU A 78 4.01 -9.29 3.33
CA GLU A 78 4.71 -8.96 2.09
C GLU A 78 3.83 -8.12 1.15
N LYS A 79 2.55 -8.48 1.03
CA LYS A 79 1.55 -7.68 0.30
C LYS A 79 1.45 -6.27 0.88
N ARG A 80 1.40 -6.15 2.21
CA ARG A 80 1.32 -4.86 2.91
C ARG A 80 2.56 -4.00 2.66
N ARG A 81 3.77 -4.58 2.74
CA ARG A 81 5.01 -3.86 2.39
C ARG A 81 4.98 -3.36 0.94
N ARG A 82 4.58 -4.20 -0.01
CA ARG A 82 4.50 -3.80 -1.43
C ARG A 82 3.52 -2.66 -1.65
N ILE A 83 2.31 -2.73 -1.08
CA ILE A 83 1.36 -1.61 -1.16
C ILE A 83 1.90 -0.37 -0.45
N GLY A 84 2.51 -0.52 0.73
CA GLY A 84 3.12 0.58 1.45
C GLY A 84 4.18 1.30 0.62
N ARG A 85 5.08 0.56 -0.03
CA ARG A 85 6.07 1.12 -0.97
C ARG A 85 5.40 1.79 -2.16
N PHE A 86 4.40 1.14 -2.74
CA PHE A 86 3.66 1.64 -3.90
C PHE A 86 3.01 3.01 -3.64
N ILE A 87 2.43 3.22 -2.44
CA ILE A 87 1.79 4.48 -2.04
C ILE A 87 2.74 5.47 -1.33
N GLY A 88 4.04 5.17 -1.28
CA GLY A 88 5.07 6.09 -0.77
C GLY A 88 5.35 6.05 0.74
N LEU A 89 4.94 4.99 1.45
CA LEU A 89 5.29 4.80 2.86
C LEU A 89 6.74 4.35 3.04
N ARG A 90 7.42 4.94 4.02
CA ARG A 90 8.78 4.55 4.43
C ARG A 90 8.75 3.26 5.26
N GLY A 91 9.83 2.49 5.22
CA GLY A 91 9.97 1.23 5.98
C GLY A 91 9.16 0.06 5.41
N CYS A 92 8.68 0.20 4.17
CA CYS A 92 7.92 -0.82 3.44
C CYS A 92 8.74 -1.45 2.31
N GLU A 93 10.07 -1.38 2.39
CA GLU A 93 10.99 -1.90 1.38
C GLU A 93 10.95 -3.44 1.35
N SER A 94 10.93 -3.99 0.14
CA SER A 94 11.03 -5.42 -0.14
C SER A 94 12.11 -5.64 -1.22
N PRO A 95 13.02 -6.63 -1.05
CA PRO A 95 13.21 -7.47 0.14
C PRO A 95 13.72 -6.66 1.34
N LEU A 96 13.47 -7.16 2.56
CA LEU A 96 14.06 -6.55 3.76
C LEU A 96 15.58 -6.57 3.63
N PRO A 97 16.30 -5.51 4.04
CA PRO A 97 17.74 -5.57 4.16
C PRO A 97 18.11 -6.77 5.05
N THR A 98 18.96 -7.67 4.57
CA THR A 98 19.64 -8.64 5.43
C THR A 98 20.47 -7.85 6.44
N GLY A 99 19.94 -7.72 7.64
CA GLY A 99 20.70 -7.33 8.83
C GLY A 99 21.48 -8.51 9.39
#